data_AF-A0A3D1YIF9-F1
#
_entry.id   AF-A0A3D1YIF9-F1
#
_cell.length_a   1.000
_cell.length_b   1.000
_cell.length_c   1.000
_cell.angle_alpha   90.00
_cell.angle_beta   90.00
_cell.angle_gamma   90.00
#
_symmetry.space_group_name_H-M   'P 1'
#
loop_
_entity.id
_entity.type
_entity.pdbx_description
1 polymer ?
#
loop_
_entity_poly.entity_id
_entity_poly.type
_entity_poly.pdbx_seq_one_letter_code
_entity_poly.pdbx_strand_id
1 'polypeptide(L)'
;MYLLETDTVICESLRTTGDYAPDEKALLGPLIASGDTILYVGANVGNHTLFFSQCVGPEGRVLSFEPQRFLFKILCANALLGRYQNVWPYRLAVGDEEGKVDIPVPNYERANNFGGYSLSFDTFKEEGDITTIDAISPDQCHLIKIDVEGMELSVLKGAVETIARTRPFLYFEYNRPEFREEILRFSADQLRYRLYRHGQNVVGHHADEAPPESVANLTEITPKSTPTAVKMTASSGKIFVSIACFCDPDVVDTVKDCFEKAGSPARVEIGVCLQAKPNDASYEELNDIARVTVDRIDVTQARGPIYARARCEALMSDADYFLQIDCHSRFFPGWDEILIQEFAKASELNDSAVLSHYPMNIKNMASSDHLDRIGHVNRYRYIEADAIKSHGSLIKLPEVPATSLGISAAMLFMRAKDRRRFPYDPELDFGLHAAEQVLYAVRLWTHGFDIFCPTQHALATDYEGSRDRIPDEVKRISNANRTGWPEATWSKVKYLLGLDHIEQVDPVYSDTLGDSMARFGVGDERSLRAYYDFAGIHDELKRVFPNYRYAED
;
A
#
# COMPACT_ATOMS: atom_id res chain seq x y z
N MET A 1 -25.04 5.45 -30.99
CA MET A 1 -24.81 4.78 -29.69
C MET A 1 -25.68 5.47 -28.65
N TYR A 2 -26.29 4.73 -27.72
CA TYR A 2 -26.85 5.26 -26.49
C TYR A 2 -25.70 5.64 -25.55
N LEU A 3 -25.68 6.89 -25.12
CA LEU A 3 -24.64 7.48 -24.27
C LEU A 3 -25.26 7.94 -22.97
N LEU A 4 -24.65 7.56 -21.84
CA LEU A 4 -25.10 7.99 -20.52
C LEU A 4 -24.72 9.45 -20.30
N GLU A 5 -25.70 10.36 -20.17
CA GLU A 5 -25.47 11.82 -20.03
C GLU A 5 -24.59 12.20 -18.84
N THR A 6 -24.65 11.41 -17.77
CA THR A 6 -23.93 11.65 -16.52
C THR A 6 -22.51 11.09 -16.51
N ASP A 7 -22.11 10.29 -17.49
CA ASP A 7 -20.73 9.85 -17.61
C ASP A 7 -19.87 10.99 -18.16
N THR A 8 -18.95 11.49 -17.34
CA THR A 8 -18.11 12.66 -17.63
C THR A 8 -16.82 12.32 -18.37
N VAL A 9 -16.56 11.04 -18.67
CA VAL A 9 -15.33 10.60 -19.33
C VAL A 9 -15.63 9.92 -20.66
N ILE A 10 -16.12 8.68 -20.65
CA ILE A 10 -16.25 7.89 -21.88
C ILE A 10 -17.40 8.44 -22.73
N CYS A 11 -18.60 8.54 -22.16
CA CYS A 11 -19.74 9.05 -22.91
C CYS A 11 -19.62 10.54 -23.26
N GLU A 12 -18.98 11.35 -22.41
CA GLU A 12 -18.74 12.77 -22.72
C GLU A 12 -17.78 12.93 -23.90
N SER A 13 -16.69 12.16 -23.93
CA SER A 13 -15.78 12.12 -25.07
C SER A 13 -16.52 11.70 -26.35
N LEU A 14 -17.36 10.67 -26.28
CA LEU A 14 -18.17 10.21 -27.42
C LEU A 14 -19.19 11.25 -27.90
N ARG A 15 -19.81 12.01 -26.99
CA ARG A 15 -20.75 13.10 -27.35
C ARG A 15 -20.04 14.28 -28.02
N THR A 16 -18.87 14.65 -27.51
CA THR A 16 -18.18 15.89 -27.89
C THR A 16 -17.26 15.71 -29.09
N THR A 17 -16.55 14.58 -29.16
CA THR A 17 -15.54 14.30 -30.18
C THR A 17 -15.97 13.23 -31.19
N GLY A 18 -16.99 12.43 -30.85
CA GLY A 18 -17.42 11.28 -31.64
C GLY A 18 -16.62 10.00 -31.37
N ASP A 19 -15.60 10.04 -30.50
CA ASP A 19 -14.75 8.89 -30.19
C ASP A 19 -14.29 8.90 -28.71
N TYR A 20 -13.74 7.77 -28.25
CA TYR A 20 -13.03 7.62 -26.98
C TYR A 20 -11.84 6.68 -27.17
N ALA A 21 -10.69 7.10 -26.63
CA ALA A 21 -9.40 6.41 -26.75
C ALA A 21 -8.98 6.13 -28.22
N PRO A 22 -8.98 7.15 -29.12
CA PRO A 22 -8.64 6.95 -30.53
C PRO A 22 -7.23 6.38 -30.72
N ASP A 23 -6.28 6.73 -29.85
CA ASP A 23 -4.91 6.21 -29.90
C ASP A 23 -4.86 4.70 -29.63
N GLU A 24 -5.68 4.18 -28.70
CA GLU A 24 -5.79 2.74 -28.45
C GLU A 24 -6.32 2.01 -29.68
N LYS A 25 -7.37 2.56 -30.30
CA LYS A 25 -7.97 2.01 -31.52
C LYS A 25 -6.99 2.04 -32.69
N ALA A 26 -6.20 3.10 -32.82
CA ALA A 26 -5.18 3.22 -33.86
C ALA A 26 -4.07 2.17 -33.72
N LEU A 27 -3.68 1.82 -32.48
CA LEU A 27 -2.72 0.74 -32.23
C LEU A 27 -3.32 -0.65 -32.45
N LEU A 28 -4.53 -0.90 -31.91
CA LEU A 28 -5.14 -2.23 -31.88
C LEU A 28 -5.75 -2.64 -33.22
N GLY A 29 -6.33 -1.71 -33.98
CA GLY A 29 -7.00 -2.00 -35.26
C GLY A 29 -6.13 -2.80 -36.24
N PRO A 30 -4.88 -2.40 -36.50
CA PRO A 30 -3.95 -3.14 -37.37
C PRO A 30 -3.57 -4.55 -36.87
N LEU A 31 -3.82 -4.87 -35.60
CA LEU A 31 -3.54 -6.19 -35.02
C LEU A 31 -4.69 -7.19 -35.21
N ILE A 32 -5.86 -6.70 -35.64
CA ILE A 32 -7.10 -7.49 -35.71
C ILE A 32 -7.41 -7.80 -37.18
N ALA A 33 -7.58 -9.07 -37.48
CA ALA A 33 -8.00 -9.57 -38.79
C ALA A 33 -9.50 -9.92 -38.83
N SER A 34 -10.05 -9.98 -40.05
CA SER A 34 -11.41 -10.47 -40.26
C SER A 34 -11.50 -11.95 -39.87
N GLY A 35 -12.51 -12.31 -39.09
CA GLY A 35 -12.69 -13.66 -38.53
C GLY A 35 -12.10 -13.85 -37.13
N ASP A 36 -11.34 -12.88 -36.62
CA ASP A 36 -10.72 -13.00 -35.30
C ASP A 36 -11.76 -13.06 -34.18
N THR A 37 -11.35 -13.69 -33.07
CA THR A 37 -12.08 -13.72 -31.81
C THR A 37 -11.36 -12.87 -30.77
N ILE A 38 -12.08 -11.90 -30.21
CA ILE A 38 -11.58 -10.89 -29.27
C ILE A 38 -12.30 -11.05 -27.94
N LEU A 39 -11.54 -11.04 -26.84
CA LEU A 39 -12.07 -10.97 -25.49
C LEU A 39 -11.85 -9.55 -24.98
N TYR A 40 -12.93 -8.89 -24.54
CA TYR A 40 -12.85 -7.56 -23.93
C TYR A 40 -13.45 -7.60 -22.53
N VAL A 41 -12.59 -7.50 -21.53
CA VAL A 41 -12.95 -7.51 -20.11
C VAL A 41 -13.00 -6.07 -19.59
N GLY A 42 -14.15 -5.66 -19.05
CA GLY A 42 -14.42 -4.27 -18.68
C GLY A 42 -15.05 -3.47 -19.81
N ALA A 43 -16.10 -4.04 -20.44
CA ALA A 43 -16.62 -3.52 -21.70
C ALA A 43 -17.38 -2.18 -21.59
N ASN A 44 -17.80 -1.79 -20.38
CA ASN A 44 -18.49 -0.55 -20.08
C ASN A 44 -19.71 -0.35 -21.02
N VAL A 45 -19.92 0.86 -21.55
CA VAL A 45 -20.99 1.17 -22.51
C VAL A 45 -20.77 0.57 -23.92
N GLY A 46 -19.66 -0.14 -24.15
CA GLY A 46 -19.38 -0.85 -25.40
C GLY A 46 -18.60 -0.07 -26.46
N ASN A 47 -17.92 1.02 -26.12
CA ASN A 47 -17.10 1.80 -27.06
C ASN A 47 -16.12 0.92 -27.86
N HIS A 48 -15.24 0.20 -27.15
CA HIS A 48 -14.28 -0.69 -27.80
C HIS A 48 -14.93 -1.97 -28.33
N THR A 49 -16.00 -2.47 -27.70
CA THR A 49 -16.77 -3.62 -28.23
C THR A 49 -17.23 -3.39 -29.66
N LEU A 50 -17.83 -2.23 -29.96
CA LEU A 50 -18.33 -1.94 -31.30
C LEU A 50 -17.19 -1.75 -32.30
N PHE A 51 -16.09 -1.12 -31.88
CA PHE A 51 -14.88 -1.01 -32.68
C PHE A 51 -14.32 -2.38 -33.06
N PHE A 52 -14.10 -3.27 -32.08
CA PHE A 52 -13.62 -4.62 -32.33
C PHE A 52 -14.56 -5.41 -33.24
N SER A 53 -15.88 -5.28 -33.04
CA SER A 53 -16.89 -5.93 -33.86
C SER A 53 -16.80 -5.52 -35.34
N GLN A 54 -16.47 -4.26 -35.62
CA GLN A 54 -16.22 -3.79 -36.99
C GLN A 54 -14.92 -4.36 -37.56
N CYS A 55 -13.84 -4.38 -36.77
CA CYS A 55 -12.54 -4.90 -37.20
C CYS A 55 -12.59 -6.39 -37.55
N VAL A 56 -13.22 -7.21 -36.71
CA VAL A 56 -13.28 -8.66 -36.94
C VAL A 56 -14.27 -9.08 -38.03
N GLY A 57 -15.18 -8.18 -38.44
CA GLY A 57 -16.18 -8.46 -39.45
C GLY A 57 -17.22 -9.53 -39.02
N PRO A 58 -18.16 -9.88 -39.92
CA PRO A 58 -19.32 -10.72 -39.58
C PRO A 58 -18.98 -12.16 -39.17
N GLU A 59 -17.84 -12.69 -39.63
CA GLU A 59 -17.38 -14.05 -39.30
C GLU A 59 -16.58 -14.11 -38.00
N GLY A 60 -16.12 -12.96 -37.50
CA GLY A 60 -15.37 -12.87 -36.25
C GLY A 60 -16.27 -12.83 -35.02
N ARG A 61 -15.66 -12.74 -33.84
CA ARG A 61 -16.38 -12.71 -32.57
C ARG A 61 -15.81 -11.74 -31.55
N VAL A 62 -16.69 -11.05 -30.83
CA VAL A 62 -16.30 -10.22 -29.68
C VAL A 62 -17.05 -10.66 -28.44
N LEU A 63 -16.34 -11.27 -27.50
CA LEU A 63 -16.87 -11.66 -26.19
C LEU A 63 -16.59 -10.51 -25.22
N SER A 64 -17.64 -9.80 -24.81
CA SER A 64 -17.53 -8.58 -23.99
C SER A 64 -18.09 -8.80 -22.60
N PHE A 65 -17.28 -8.56 -21.57
CA PHE A 65 -17.63 -8.80 -20.16
C PHE A 65 -17.83 -7.47 -19.44
N GLU A 66 -19.03 -7.25 -18.91
CA GLU A 66 -19.37 -6.07 -18.11
C GLU A 66 -20.24 -6.48 -16.91
N PRO A 67 -19.69 -6.51 -15.69
CA PRO A 67 -20.44 -6.98 -14.52
C PRO A 67 -21.52 -5.99 -14.05
N GLN A 68 -21.33 -4.68 -14.23
CA GLN A 68 -22.28 -3.68 -13.74
C GLN A 68 -23.58 -3.77 -14.55
N ARG A 69 -24.66 -4.17 -13.88
CA ARG A 69 -25.96 -4.44 -14.52
C ARG A 69 -26.48 -3.31 -15.39
N PHE A 70 -26.23 -2.05 -15.00
CA PHE A 70 -26.69 -0.90 -15.76
C PHE A 70 -25.87 -0.68 -17.03
N LEU A 71 -24.52 -0.68 -16.93
CA LEU A 71 -23.64 -0.55 -18.09
C LEU A 71 -23.80 -1.74 -19.06
N PHE A 72 -23.95 -2.96 -18.53
CA PHE A 72 -24.25 -4.14 -19.33
C PHE A 72 -25.51 -3.98 -20.20
N LYS A 73 -26.58 -3.35 -19.67
CA LYS A 73 -27.78 -3.06 -20.46
C LYS A 73 -27.50 -2.06 -21.58
N ILE A 74 -26.67 -1.06 -21.32
CA ILE A 74 -26.26 -0.06 -22.32
C ILE A 74 -25.42 -0.73 -23.42
N LEU A 75 -24.45 -1.58 -23.05
CA LEU A 75 -23.67 -2.40 -23.96
C LEU A 75 -24.56 -3.22 -24.90
N CYS A 76 -25.53 -3.95 -24.35
CA CYS A 76 -26.49 -4.74 -25.13
C CYS A 76 -27.33 -3.86 -26.07
N ALA A 77 -27.82 -2.71 -25.61
CA ALA A 77 -28.58 -1.78 -26.43
C ALA A 77 -27.73 -1.23 -27.58
N ASN A 78 -26.46 -0.92 -27.32
CA ASN A 78 -25.52 -0.39 -28.30
C ASN A 78 -25.16 -1.42 -29.38
N ALA A 79 -24.92 -2.67 -28.99
CA ALA A 79 -24.72 -3.77 -29.93
C ALA A 79 -25.96 -3.96 -30.84
N LEU A 80 -27.16 -3.93 -30.27
CA LEU A 80 -28.41 -4.08 -31.01
C LEU A 80 -28.68 -2.91 -31.97
N LEU A 81 -28.49 -1.67 -31.52
CA LEU A 81 -28.68 -0.46 -32.33
C LEU A 81 -27.73 -0.44 -33.53
N GLY A 82 -26.50 -0.92 -33.35
CA GLY A 82 -25.52 -1.07 -34.42
C GLY A 82 -25.71 -2.32 -35.29
N ARG A 83 -26.67 -3.19 -34.96
CA ARG A 83 -26.96 -4.46 -35.65
C ARG A 83 -25.76 -5.42 -35.69
N TYR A 84 -24.93 -5.38 -34.65
CA TYR A 84 -23.76 -6.24 -34.54
C TYR A 84 -24.18 -7.63 -34.06
N GLN A 85 -24.19 -8.60 -34.98
CA GLN A 85 -24.54 -9.99 -34.69
C GLN A 85 -23.37 -10.81 -34.13
N ASN A 86 -22.16 -10.25 -34.23
CA ASN A 86 -20.90 -10.84 -33.80
C ASN A 86 -20.42 -10.32 -32.42
N VAL A 87 -21.33 -9.78 -31.61
CA VAL A 87 -21.05 -9.33 -30.24
C VAL A 87 -21.80 -10.23 -29.27
N TRP A 88 -21.06 -10.85 -28.35
CA TRP A 88 -21.56 -11.70 -27.27
C TRP A 88 -21.32 -10.99 -25.93
N PRO A 89 -22.30 -10.23 -25.41
CA PRO A 89 -22.16 -9.55 -24.13
C PRO A 89 -22.47 -10.51 -22.97
N TYR A 90 -21.63 -10.49 -21.95
CA TYR A 90 -21.77 -11.27 -20.71
C TYR A 90 -21.83 -10.34 -19.50
N ARG A 91 -22.86 -10.50 -18.65
CA ARG A 91 -22.94 -9.81 -17.35
C ARG A 91 -22.17 -10.61 -16.31
N LEU A 92 -20.84 -10.62 -16.46
CA LEU A 92 -19.92 -11.39 -15.62
C LEU A 92 -18.71 -10.54 -15.29
N ALA A 93 -18.23 -10.64 -14.05
CA ALA A 93 -16.87 -10.28 -13.71
C ALA A 93 -15.93 -11.39 -14.18
N VAL A 94 -14.68 -11.03 -14.47
CA VAL A 94 -13.64 -11.98 -14.82
C VAL A 94 -12.48 -11.80 -13.84
N GLY A 95 -11.98 -12.90 -13.29
CA GLY A 95 -10.86 -12.94 -12.36
C GLY A 95 -10.13 -14.27 -12.43
N ASP A 96 -9.56 -14.71 -11.32
CA ASP A 96 -8.78 -15.95 -11.16
C ASP A 96 -9.54 -17.09 -10.49
N GLU A 97 -10.81 -16.90 -10.15
CA GLU A 97 -11.70 -17.93 -9.59
C GLU A 97 -13.15 -17.80 -10.10
N GLU A 98 -13.90 -18.91 -10.02
CA GLU A 98 -15.33 -18.93 -10.28
C GLU A 98 -16.13 -18.74 -8.98
N GLY A 99 -17.20 -17.95 -9.02
CA GLY A 99 -18.05 -17.78 -7.84
C GLY A 99 -18.93 -16.54 -7.88
N LYS A 100 -19.07 -15.93 -6.70
CA LYS A 100 -19.84 -14.70 -6.47
C LYS A 100 -18.91 -13.56 -6.08
N VAL A 101 -19.25 -12.35 -6.50
CA VAL A 101 -18.50 -11.14 -6.20
C VAL A 101 -19.43 -9.96 -5.97
N ASP A 102 -19.04 -9.05 -5.09
CA ASP A 102 -19.76 -7.80 -4.85
C ASP A 102 -19.43 -6.78 -5.95
N ILE A 103 -20.42 -6.41 -6.76
CA ILE A 103 -20.29 -5.44 -7.84
C ILE A 103 -20.76 -4.06 -7.38
N PRO A 104 -19.94 -3.00 -7.48
CA PRO A 104 -20.34 -1.66 -7.09
C PRO A 104 -21.45 -1.13 -8.00
N VAL A 105 -22.48 -0.57 -7.39
CA VAL A 105 -23.59 0.10 -8.08
C VAL A 105 -23.52 1.59 -7.77
N PRO A 106 -22.91 2.39 -8.66
CA PRO A 106 -22.85 3.83 -8.48
C PRO A 106 -24.22 4.48 -8.77
N ASN A 107 -24.39 5.71 -8.30
CA ASN A 107 -25.57 6.49 -8.66
C ASN A 107 -25.40 7.07 -10.07
N TYR A 108 -25.96 6.40 -11.06
CA TYR A 108 -25.92 6.80 -12.47
C TYR A 108 -26.70 8.09 -12.78
N GLU A 109 -27.46 8.65 -11.83
CA GLU A 109 -28.14 9.95 -12.01
C GLU A 109 -27.22 11.15 -11.70
N ARG A 110 -26.02 10.91 -11.18
CA ARG A 110 -25.05 11.96 -10.86
C ARG A 110 -23.85 11.91 -11.80
N ALA A 111 -23.34 13.08 -12.16
CA ALA A 111 -22.14 13.20 -12.98
C ALA A 111 -20.95 12.46 -12.35
N ASN A 112 -20.31 11.55 -13.09
CA ASN A 112 -19.20 10.74 -12.58
C ASN A 112 -18.38 10.06 -13.69
N ASN A 113 -17.18 9.56 -13.35
CA ASN A 113 -16.44 8.61 -14.18
C ASN A 113 -16.87 7.18 -13.83
N PHE A 114 -17.79 6.61 -14.60
CA PHE A 114 -18.24 5.23 -14.36
C PHE A 114 -17.26 4.16 -14.86
N GLY A 115 -16.31 4.53 -15.73
CA GLY A 115 -15.22 3.65 -16.17
C GLY A 115 -14.21 3.37 -15.06
N GLY A 116 -14.02 4.30 -14.12
CA GLY A 116 -13.03 4.22 -13.05
C GLY A 116 -13.42 3.41 -11.81
N TYR A 117 -14.51 2.62 -11.85
CA TYR A 117 -15.03 1.93 -10.67
C TYR A 117 -14.40 0.56 -10.46
N SER A 118 -13.50 0.47 -9.47
CA SER A 118 -13.01 -0.82 -8.95
C SER A 118 -14.02 -1.51 -8.02
N LEU A 119 -13.92 -2.84 -7.88
CA LEU A 119 -14.74 -3.64 -6.95
C LEU A 119 -14.63 -3.18 -5.48
N SER A 120 -13.55 -2.48 -5.13
CA SER A 120 -13.26 -1.97 -3.80
C SER A 120 -13.97 -0.66 -3.43
N PHE A 121 -14.68 0.00 -4.36
CA PHE A 121 -15.38 1.25 -4.06
C PHE A 121 -16.42 1.11 -2.94
N ASP A 122 -16.47 2.11 -2.05
CA ASP A 122 -17.44 2.19 -0.95
C ASP A 122 -18.77 2.79 -1.43
N THR A 123 -19.55 1.97 -2.12
CA THR A 123 -20.92 2.27 -2.57
C THR A 123 -21.83 1.07 -2.29
N PHE A 124 -23.13 1.22 -2.50
CA PHE A 124 -24.04 0.07 -2.52
C PHE A 124 -23.52 -0.97 -3.53
N LYS A 125 -23.43 -2.23 -3.10
CA LYS A 125 -22.97 -3.33 -3.95
C LYS A 125 -24.11 -4.32 -4.18
N GLU A 126 -24.16 -4.89 -5.37
CA GLU A 126 -25.04 -6.01 -5.70
C GLU A 126 -24.21 -7.27 -5.93
N GLU A 127 -24.73 -8.44 -5.56
CA GLU A 127 -24.07 -9.71 -5.87
C GLU A 127 -24.10 -9.94 -7.40
N GLY A 128 -22.93 -10.25 -7.95
CA GLY A 128 -22.72 -10.66 -9.33
C GLY A 128 -21.96 -11.98 -9.41
N ASP A 129 -21.91 -12.54 -10.62
CA ASP A 129 -21.14 -13.75 -10.91
C ASP A 129 -19.73 -13.37 -11.39
N ILE A 130 -18.73 -14.11 -10.93
CA ILE A 130 -17.33 -14.03 -11.40
C ILE A 130 -16.92 -15.38 -12.01
N THR A 131 -16.12 -15.34 -13.06
CA THR A 131 -15.58 -16.51 -13.74
C THR A 131 -14.13 -16.28 -14.17
N THR A 132 -13.51 -17.29 -14.76
CA THR A 132 -12.17 -17.21 -15.36
C THR A 132 -12.26 -17.34 -16.88
N ILE A 133 -11.28 -16.81 -17.62
CA ILE A 133 -11.20 -17.00 -19.08
C ILE A 133 -11.01 -18.48 -19.41
N ASP A 134 -10.29 -19.21 -18.57
CA ASP A 134 -10.05 -20.65 -18.72
C ASP A 134 -11.33 -21.48 -18.52
N ALA A 135 -12.24 -21.06 -17.63
CA ALA A 135 -13.56 -21.68 -17.49
C ALA A 135 -14.46 -21.41 -18.71
N ILE A 136 -14.37 -20.22 -19.31
CA ILE A 136 -15.07 -19.89 -20.57
C ILE A 136 -14.50 -20.73 -21.73
N SER A 137 -13.19 -21.00 -21.71
CA SER A 137 -12.47 -21.86 -22.65
C SER A 137 -12.79 -21.60 -24.13
N PRO A 138 -12.54 -20.38 -24.65
CA PRO A 138 -12.80 -20.09 -26.05
C PRO A 138 -11.89 -20.94 -26.95
N ASP A 139 -12.45 -21.49 -28.04
CA ASP A 139 -11.71 -22.30 -29.02
C ASP A 139 -10.59 -21.49 -29.70
N GLN A 140 -10.84 -20.20 -29.92
CA GLN A 140 -9.91 -19.26 -30.53
C GLN A 140 -9.94 -17.93 -29.76
N CYS A 141 -8.78 -17.30 -29.65
CA CYS A 141 -8.61 -15.97 -29.05
C CYS A 141 -7.40 -15.32 -29.71
N HIS A 142 -7.56 -14.10 -30.23
CA HIS A 142 -6.54 -13.37 -30.97
C HIS A 142 -6.11 -12.08 -30.25
N LEU A 143 -6.99 -11.53 -29.41
CA LEU A 143 -6.70 -10.38 -28.55
C LEU A 143 -7.51 -10.47 -27.26
N ILE A 144 -6.87 -10.21 -26.13
CA ILE A 144 -7.52 -9.98 -24.84
C ILE A 144 -7.24 -8.52 -24.44
N LYS A 145 -8.29 -7.68 -24.46
CA LYS A 145 -8.24 -6.35 -23.81
C LYS A 145 -8.78 -6.44 -22.39
N ILE A 146 -8.03 -5.91 -21.42
CA ILE A 146 -8.36 -5.94 -20.00
C ILE A 146 -8.35 -4.52 -19.45
N ASP A 147 -9.48 -4.08 -18.92
CA ASP A 147 -9.74 -2.70 -18.50
C ASP A 147 -10.70 -2.74 -17.29
N VAL A 148 -10.20 -3.24 -16.15
CA VAL A 148 -11.03 -3.70 -15.01
C VAL A 148 -10.67 -3.02 -13.69
N GLU A 149 -9.94 -1.92 -13.75
CA GLU A 149 -9.64 -1.02 -12.64
C GLU A 149 -9.04 -1.73 -11.41
N GLY A 150 -7.93 -2.46 -11.63
CA GLY A 150 -7.13 -3.07 -10.56
C GLY A 150 -7.30 -4.57 -10.39
N MET A 151 -8.02 -5.23 -11.30
CA MET A 151 -8.18 -6.70 -11.36
C MET A 151 -7.41 -7.33 -12.53
N GLU A 152 -6.53 -6.57 -13.22
CA GLU A 152 -5.91 -7.01 -14.48
C GLU A 152 -5.05 -8.27 -14.28
N LEU A 153 -4.30 -8.34 -13.17
CA LEU A 153 -3.52 -9.51 -12.83
C LEU A 153 -4.39 -10.74 -12.55
N SER A 154 -5.51 -10.59 -11.83
CA SER A 154 -6.44 -11.69 -11.58
C SER A 154 -7.03 -12.22 -12.88
N VAL A 155 -7.41 -11.34 -13.82
CA VAL A 155 -7.87 -11.75 -15.16
C VAL A 155 -6.79 -12.56 -15.89
N LEU A 156 -5.53 -12.12 -15.86
CA LEU A 156 -4.43 -12.84 -16.48
C LEU A 156 -4.16 -14.20 -15.80
N LYS A 157 -4.22 -14.28 -14.46
CA LYS A 157 -4.10 -15.52 -13.69
C LYS A 157 -5.21 -16.52 -14.04
N GLY A 158 -6.43 -16.05 -14.29
CA GLY A 158 -7.56 -16.87 -14.76
C GLY A 158 -7.58 -17.16 -16.26
N ALA A 159 -6.55 -16.79 -17.01
CA ALA A 159 -6.48 -16.96 -18.47
C ALA A 159 -5.27 -17.78 -18.93
N VAL A 160 -4.52 -18.39 -18.01
CA VAL A 160 -3.23 -19.04 -18.27
C VAL A 160 -3.35 -20.13 -19.32
N GLU A 161 -4.36 -21.02 -19.21
CA GLU A 161 -4.51 -22.15 -20.13
C GLU A 161 -4.91 -21.68 -21.54
N THR A 162 -5.79 -20.69 -21.60
CA THR A 162 -6.27 -20.09 -22.84
C THR A 162 -5.15 -19.32 -23.54
N ILE A 163 -4.39 -18.51 -22.81
CA ILE A 163 -3.24 -17.77 -23.34
C ILE A 163 -2.16 -18.73 -23.85
N ALA A 164 -1.87 -19.80 -23.11
CA ALA A 164 -0.90 -20.81 -23.54
C ALA A 164 -1.33 -21.53 -24.82
N ARG A 165 -2.63 -21.81 -24.97
CA ARG A 165 -3.22 -22.50 -26.14
C ARG A 165 -3.31 -21.61 -27.38
N THR A 166 -3.74 -20.37 -27.20
CA THR A 166 -4.17 -19.50 -28.32
C THR A 166 -3.22 -18.34 -28.63
N ARG A 167 -2.32 -18.00 -27.69
CA ARG A 167 -1.32 -16.94 -27.82
C ARG A 167 -1.86 -15.59 -28.33
N PRO A 168 -2.94 -15.07 -27.73
CA PRO A 168 -3.53 -13.81 -28.19
C PRO A 168 -2.58 -12.64 -27.91
N PHE A 169 -2.74 -11.54 -28.64
CA PHE A 169 -2.24 -10.26 -28.14
C PHE A 169 -2.87 -9.94 -26.78
N LEU A 170 -2.09 -9.35 -25.88
CA LEU A 170 -2.59 -8.85 -24.60
C LEU A 170 -2.60 -7.33 -24.65
N TYR A 171 -3.66 -6.69 -24.17
CA TYR A 171 -3.70 -5.24 -24.03
C TYR A 171 -4.37 -4.87 -22.72
N PHE A 172 -3.61 -4.28 -21.79
CA PHE A 172 -4.14 -4.02 -20.45
C PHE A 172 -3.61 -2.72 -19.86
N GLU A 173 -4.41 -2.14 -18.99
CA GLU A 173 -4.00 -1.00 -18.17
C GLU A 173 -3.05 -1.48 -17.05
N TYR A 174 -2.09 -0.64 -16.68
CA TYR A 174 -1.11 -0.98 -15.62
C TYR A 174 -0.73 0.25 -14.78
N ASN A 175 -1.73 1.11 -14.55
CA ASN A 175 -1.56 2.42 -13.93
C ASN A 175 -1.48 2.40 -12.41
N ARG A 176 -1.92 1.31 -11.77
CA ARG A 176 -1.83 1.14 -10.32
C ARG A 176 -0.40 0.76 -9.93
N PRO A 177 0.38 1.69 -9.31
CA PRO A 177 1.80 1.46 -9.04
C PRO A 177 2.06 0.22 -8.18
N GLU A 178 1.11 -0.13 -7.31
CA GLU A 178 1.19 -1.27 -6.39
C GLU A 178 1.18 -2.64 -7.10
N PHE A 179 0.54 -2.76 -8.27
CA PHE A 179 0.43 -4.03 -9.01
C PHE A 179 1.24 -4.04 -10.31
N ARG A 180 1.76 -2.87 -10.73
CA ARG A 180 2.47 -2.66 -12.00
C ARG A 180 3.61 -3.66 -12.24
N GLU A 181 4.49 -3.91 -11.28
CA GLU A 181 5.63 -4.83 -11.51
C GLU A 181 5.18 -6.29 -11.51
N GLU A 182 4.19 -6.66 -10.69
CA GLU A 182 3.69 -8.04 -10.64
C GLU A 182 2.99 -8.42 -11.95
N ILE A 183 2.15 -7.54 -12.51
CA ILE A 183 1.49 -7.80 -13.79
C ILE A 183 2.49 -7.89 -14.96
N LEU A 184 3.50 -7.03 -14.97
CA LEU A 184 4.56 -7.08 -15.99
C LEU A 184 5.35 -8.39 -15.89
N ARG A 185 5.75 -8.79 -14.68
CA ARG A 185 6.48 -10.06 -14.46
C ARG A 185 5.63 -11.28 -14.79
N PHE A 186 4.39 -11.34 -14.33
CA PHE A 186 3.51 -12.46 -14.64
C PHE A 186 3.36 -12.62 -16.15
N SER A 187 3.15 -11.51 -16.86
CA SER A 187 3.04 -11.51 -18.31
C SER A 187 4.35 -11.92 -19.00
N ALA A 188 5.49 -11.39 -18.55
CA ALA A 188 6.78 -11.69 -19.18
C ALA A 188 7.34 -13.07 -18.85
N ASP A 189 7.31 -13.46 -17.58
CA ASP A 189 7.99 -14.66 -17.08
C ASP A 189 7.08 -15.89 -17.13
N GLN A 190 5.82 -15.76 -16.71
CA GLN A 190 4.89 -16.89 -16.65
C GLN A 190 4.18 -17.11 -17.98
N LEU A 191 3.67 -16.04 -18.59
CA LEU A 191 2.97 -16.14 -19.88
C LEU A 191 3.94 -16.13 -21.08
N ARG A 192 5.22 -15.76 -20.87
CA ARG A 192 6.26 -15.63 -21.92
C ARG A 192 5.91 -14.57 -22.98
N TYR A 193 5.55 -13.36 -22.55
CA TYR A 193 5.24 -12.23 -23.44
C TYR A 193 6.32 -11.15 -23.42
N ARG A 194 6.60 -10.55 -24.58
CA ARG A 194 7.31 -9.28 -24.69
C ARG A 194 6.30 -8.14 -24.57
N LEU A 195 6.61 -7.15 -23.74
CA LEU A 195 5.67 -6.09 -23.35
C LEU A 195 6.14 -4.76 -23.92
N TYR A 196 5.22 -3.93 -24.41
CA TYR A 196 5.54 -2.64 -24.99
C TYR A 196 4.62 -1.56 -24.45
N ARG A 197 5.18 -0.39 -24.13
CA ARG A 197 4.44 0.72 -23.54
C ARG A 197 3.60 1.43 -24.59
N HIS A 198 2.32 1.64 -24.29
CA HIS A 198 1.44 2.49 -25.06
C HIS A 198 0.69 3.46 -24.14
N GLY A 199 1.30 4.63 -23.91
CA GLY A 199 0.79 5.62 -22.95
C GLY A 199 0.73 5.03 -21.54
N GLN A 200 -0.49 4.88 -21.03
CA GLN A 200 -0.83 4.29 -19.73
C GLN A 200 -1.20 2.79 -19.80
N ASN A 201 -1.11 2.19 -21.00
CA ASN A 201 -1.40 0.79 -21.24
C ASN A 201 -0.14 0.03 -21.66
N VAL A 202 -0.24 -1.30 -21.64
CA VAL A 202 0.76 -2.22 -22.16
C VAL A 202 0.14 -3.05 -23.27
N VAL A 203 0.87 -3.22 -24.38
CA VAL A 203 0.60 -4.28 -25.35
C VAL A 203 1.61 -5.41 -25.16
N GLY A 204 1.12 -6.63 -25.02
CA GLY A 204 1.90 -7.85 -24.94
C GLY A 204 1.81 -8.65 -26.23
N HIS A 205 2.94 -9.16 -26.69
CA HIS A 205 3.04 -10.12 -27.78
C HIS A 205 3.85 -11.34 -27.34
N HIS A 206 3.46 -12.55 -27.74
CA HIS A 206 4.14 -13.77 -27.31
C HIS A 206 5.62 -13.75 -27.72
N ALA A 207 6.52 -14.12 -26.80
CA ALA A 207 7.95 -13.90 -26.94
C ALA A 207 8.62 -14.75 -28.03
N ASP A 208 8.00 -15.87 -28.40
CA ASP A 208 8.50 -16.76 -29.46
C ASP A 208 8.15 -16.24 -30.88
N GLU A 209 7.43 -15.12 -30.99
CA GLU A 209 6.95 -14.55 -32.25
C GLU A 209 7.48 -13.13 -32.47
N ALA A 210 7.77 -12.77 -33.71
CA ALA A 210 8.24 -11.42 -34.04
C ALA A 210 7.07 -10.42 -33.94
N PRO A 211 7.23 -9.31 -33.19
CA PRO A 211 6.16 -8.33 -33.06
C PRO A 211 5.83 -7.68 -34.42
N PRO A 212 4.55 -7.40 -34.72
CA PRO A 212 4.17 -6.58 -35.86
C PRO A 212 4.85 -5.20 -35.80
N GLU A 213 5.05 -4.56 -36.95
CA GLU A 213 5.72 -3.25 -37.06
C GLU A 213 5.08 -2.18 -36.17
N SER A 214 3.75 -2.18 -36.05
CA SER A 214 3.01 -1.25 -35.18
C SER A 214 3.37 -1.39 -33.70
N VAL A 215 3.72 -2.61 -33.24
CA VAL A 215 4.14 -2.89 -31.86
C VAL A 215 5.64 -2.70 -31.69
N ALA A 216 6.43 -3.09 -32.69
CA ALA A 216 7.89 -3.00 -32.65
C ALA A 216 8.41 -1.54 -32.54
N ASN A 217 7.60 -0.57 -32.98
CA ASN A 217 7.91 0.86 -32.87
C ASN A 217 7.66 1.45 -31.47
N LEU A 218 7.03 0.69 -30.57
CA LEU A 218 6.79 1.09 -29.18
C LEU A 218 8.01 0.78 -28.30
N THR A 219 8.10 1.46 -27.17
CA THR A 219 9.15 1.19 -26.18
C THR A 219 8.89 -0.14 -25.49
N GLU A 220 9.76 -1.13 -25.74
CA GLU A 220 9.74 -2.40 -25.01
C GLU A 220 9.99 -2.17 -23.51
N ILE A 221 9.15 -2.80 -22.69
CA ILE A 221 9.23 -2.79 -21.23
C ILE A 221 9.79 -4.13 -20.80
N THR A 222 10.92 -4.09 -20.09
CA THR A 222 11.41 -5.25 -19.36
C THR A 222 10.94 -5.12 -17.91
N PRO A 223 10.25 -6.12 -17.34
CA PRO A 223 9.96 -6.13 -15.92
C PRO A 223 11.26 -6.04 -15.13
N LYS A 224 11.24 -5.38 -13.98
CA LYS A 224 12.40 -5.43 -13.10
C LYS A 224 12.60 -6.89 -12.67
N SER A 225 13.83 -7.40 -12.82
CA SER A 225 14.18 -8.77 -12.46
C SER A 225 13.71 -9.07 -11.05
N THR A 226 12.90 -10.11 -10.88
CA THR A 226 12.68 -10.72 -9.57
C THR A 226 14.01 -11.26 -9.09
N PRO A 227 14.44 -10.96 -7.86
CA PRO A 227 15.60 -11.63 -7.33
C PRO A 227 15.29 -13.12 -7.25
N THR A 228 16.20 -13.90 -7.83
CA THR A 228 16.18 -15.35 -7.81
C THR A 228 15.93 -15.82 -6.39
N ALA A 229 15.07 -16.83 -6.21
CA ALA A 229 14.90 -17.55 -4.94
C ALA A 229 16.28 -17.75 -4.29
N VAL A 230 16.55 -16.96 -3.26
CA VAL A 230 17.88 -16.92 -2.66
C VAL A 230 18.11 -18.29 -2.04
N LYS A 231 19.20 -18.93 -2.47
CA LYS A 231 19.83 -19.99 -1.70
C LYS A 231 20.07 -19.43 -0.30
N MET A 232 19.23 -19.85 0.63
CA MET A 232 19.22 -19.49 2.04
C MET A 232 20.64 -19.51 2.59
N THR A 233 21.20 -18.31 2.78
CA THR A 233 22.26 -18.10 3.75
C THR A 233 21.63 -17.26 4.84
N ALA A 234 21.52 -17.85 6.04
CA ALA A 234 21.03 -17.15 7.20
C ALA A 234 21.88 -15.89 7.40
N SER A 235 21.33 -14.72 7.08
CA SER A 235 21.97 -13.45 7.39
C SER A 235 22.15 -13.40 8.91
N SER A 236 23.38 -13.24 9.36
CA SER A 236 23.80 -13.26 10.77
C SER A 236 23.70 -11.89 11.46
N GLY A 237 22.95 -10.95 10.87
CA GLY A 237 22.96 -9.56 11.30
C GLY A 237 22.39 -9.37 12.70
N LYS A 238 23.02 -8.49 13.49
CA LYS A 238 22.57 -8.09 14.82
C LYS A 238 21.31 -7.23 14.74
N ILE A 239 20.35 -7.47 15.63
CA ILE A 239 19.11 -6.69 15.73
C ILE A 239 19.11 -5.92 17.05
N PHE A 240 19.00 -4.60 16.97
CA PHE A 240 18.71 -3.77 18.12
C PHE A 240 17.20 -3.57 18.26
N VAL A 241 16.61 -4.07 19.34
CA VAL A 241 15.19 -3.90 19.68
C VAL A 241 15.03 -2.69 20.58
N SER A 242 14.31 -1.68 20.11
CA SER A 242 14.06 -0.41 20.78
C SER A 242 12.66 -0.41 21.39
N ILE A 243 12.60 -0.23 22.72
CA ILE A 243 11.37 -0.25 23.49
C ILE A 243 11.24 1.07 24.28
N ALA A 244 10.28 1.90 23.91
CA ALA A 244 9.88 3.03 24.74
C ALA A 244 8.79 2.58 25.72
N CYS A 245 9.04 2.72 27.02
CA CYS A 245 8.13 2.27 28.08
C CYS A 245 7.76 3.43 29.01
N PHE A 246 6.47 3.56 29.34
CA PHE A 246 5.97 4.54 30.29
C PHE A 246 5.19 3.84 31.40
N CYS A 247 5.88 3.53 32.50
CA CYS A 247 5.33 2.83 33.68
C CYS A 247 4.48 1.58 33.36
N ASP A 248 4.84 0.82 32.32
CA ASP A 248 4.17 -0.44 32.00
C ASP A 248 5.04 -1.63 32.47
N PRO A 249 4.63 -2.38 33.50
CA PRO A 249 5.41 -3.51 34.01
C PRO A 249 5.51 -4.67 33.01
N ASP A 250 4.64 -4.74 31.99
CA ASP A 250 4.68 -5.79 30.95
C ASP A 250 5.93 -5.70 30.06
N VAL A 251 6.71 -4.62 30.17
CA VAL A 251 8.00 -4.47 29.48
C VAL A 251 8.96 -5.60 29.83
N VAL A 252 8.92 -6.10 31.06
CA VAL A 252 9.80 -7.19 31.50
C VAL A 252 9.44 -8.48 30.76
N ASP A 253 8.15 -8.79 30.66
CA ASP A 253 7.67 -9.98 29.96
C ASP A 253 7.88 -9.87 28.45
N THR A 254 7.71 -8.67 27.89
CA THR A 254 8.04 -8.38 26.48
C THR A 254 9.51 -8.66 26.18
N VAL A 255 10.42 -8.24 27.06
CA VAL A 255 11.87 -8.49 26.91
C VAL A 255 12.20 -9.97 27.05
N LYS A 256 11.62 -10.66 28.04
CA LYS A 256 11.83 -12.11 28.24
C LYS A 256 11.33 -12.92 27.03
N ASP A 257 10.12 -12.62 26.55
CA ASP A 257 9.52 -13.29 25.38
C ASP A 257 10.29 -13.00 24.09
N CYS A 258 10.80 -11.77 23.91
CA CYS A 258 11.69 -11.40 22.80
C CYS A 258 12.90 -12.33 22.69
N PHE A 259 13.60 -12.58 23.79
CA PHE A 259 14.73 -13.51 23.81
C PHE A 259 14.29 -14.97 23.71
N GLU A 260 13.21 -15.37 24.38
CA GLU A 260 12.72 -16.76 24.37
C GLU A 260 12.31 -17.22 22.98
N LYS A 261 11.65 -16.34 22.21
CA LYS A 261 11.11 -16.65 20.88
C LYS A 261 12.08 -16.37 19.74
N ALA A 262 13.23 -15.74 19.98
CA ALA A 262 14.23 -15.55 18.95
C ALA A 262 14.84 -16.90 18.53
N GLY A 263 14.96 -17.14 17.22
CA GLY A 263 15.70 -18.27 16.68
C GLY A 263 17.19 -18.21 17.04
N SER A 264 17.74 -17.00 17.17
CA SER A 264 19.12 -16.80 17.61
C SER A 264 19.26 -15.67 18.65
N PRO A 265 18.99 -15.93 19.94
CA PRO A 265 19.02 -14.89 20.99
C PRO A 265 20.34 -14.12 21.09
N ALA A 266 21.46 -14.72 20.66
CA ALA A 266 22.78 -14.10 20.67
C ALA A 266 22.95 -12.91 19.71
N ARG A 267 22.06 -12.74 18.72
CA ARG A 267 22.07 -11.58 17.80
C ARG A 267 21.21 -10.40 18.28
N VAL A 268 20.43 -10.61 19.33
CA VAL A 268 19.48 -9.62 19.84
C VAL A 268 20.13 -8.80 20.93
N GLU A 269 20.05 -7.47 20.78
CA GLU A 269 20.37 -6.48 21.80
C GLU A 269 19.13 -5.63 22.03
N ILE A 270 18.82 -5.29 23.27
CA ILE A 270 17.59 -4.55 23.59
C ILE A 270 17.93 -3.26 24.32
N GLY A 271 17.41 -2.15 23.81
CA GLY A 271 17.36 -0.89 24.53
C GLY A 271 15.97 -0.66 25.10
N VAL A 272 15.89 -0.21 26.35
CA VAL A 272 14.64 0.22 26.98
C VAL A 272 14.79 1.65 27.47
N CYS A 273 13.99 2.57 26.95
CA CYS A 273 13.78 3.87 27.61
C CYS A 273 12.64 3.70 28.61
N LEU A 274 13.00 3.55 29.89
CA LEU A 274 12.05 3.35 30.99
C LEU A 274 11.74 4.68 31.66
N GLN A 275 10.55 5.21 31.39
CA GLN A 275 10.03 6.41 32.03
C GLN A 275 9.22 5.97 33.25
N ALA A 276 9.83 5.98 34.42
CA ALA A 276 9.25 5.38 35.62
C ALA A 276 9.63 6.11 36.91
N LYS A 277 8.95 5.76 38.01
CA LYS A 277 9.33 6.26 39.34
C LYS A 277 10.66 5.63 39.79
N PRO A 278 11.40 6.26 40.72
CA PRO A 278 12.69 5.74 41.16
C PRO A 278 12.64 4.33 41.79
N ASN A 279 11.48 3.93 42.32
CA ASN A 279 11.22 2.65 42.99
C ASN A 279 10.48 1.63 42.10
N ASP A 280 10.44 1.85 40.79
CA ASP A 280 9.82 0.92 39.84
C ASP A 280 10.62 -0.40 39.77
N ALA A 281 9.94 -1.52 40.00
CA ALA A 281 10.57 -2.84 40.07
C ALA A 281 11.11 -3.33 38.71
N SER A 282 10.51 -2.87 37.61
CA SER A 282 10.95 -3.27 36.26
C SER A 282 12.36 -2.81 35.95
N TYR A 283 12.87 -1.75 36.60
CA TYR A 283 14.24 -1.29 36.38
C TYR A 283 15.29 -2.34 36.81
N GLU A 284 15.16 -2.88 38.02
CA GLU A 284 16.11 -3.89 38.52
C GLU A 284 15.99 -5.18 37.71
N GLU A 285 14.75 -5.64 37.45
CA GLU A 285 14.52 -6.84 36.65
C GLU A 285 15.09 -6.74 35.23
N LEU A 286 15.00 -5.58 34.58
CA LEU A 286 15.56 -5.38 33.24
C LEU A 286 17.10 -5.33 33.26
N ASN A 287 17.71 -4.71 34.28
CA ASN A 287 19.18 -4.63 34.38
C ASN A 287 19.84 -5.98 34.64
N ASP A 288 19.11 -6.93 35.23
CA ASP A 288 19.59 -8.29 35.46
C ASP A 288 19.59 -9.15 34.18
N ILE A 289 18.95 -8.70 33.09
CA ILE A 289 18.87 -9.44 31.83
C ILE A 289 20.08 -9.08 30.95
N ALA A 290 20.86 -10.09 30.58
CA ALA A 290 22.00 -9.90 29.69
C ALA A 290 21.57 -9.30 28.33
N ARG A 291 22.39 -8.41 27.77
CA ARG A 291 22.15 -7.71 26.48
C ARG A 291 20.98 -6.74 26.49
N VAL A 292 20.48 -6.38 27.67
CA VAL A 292 19.54 -5.28 27.86
C VAL A 292 20.29 -4.06 28.37
N THR A 293 20.04 -2.90 27.75
CA THR A 293 20.50 -1.60 28.25
C THR A 293 19.29 -0.75 28.58
N VAL A 294 19.22 -0.26 29.82
CA VAL A 294 18.10 0.55 30.30
C VAL A 294 18.54 2.01 30.45
N ASP A 295 17.88 2.90 29.70
CA ASP A 295 17.91 4.33 29.95
C ASP A 295 16.69 4.70 30.81
N ARG A 296 16.93 4.96 32.10
CA ARG A 296 15.87 5.32 33.03
C ARG A 296 15.75 6.84 33.16
N ILE A 297 14.54 7.35 33.01
CA ILE A 297 14.20 8.73 33.38
C ILE A 297 13.05 8.75 34.38
N ASP A 298 13.05 9.74 35.26
CA ASP A 298 11.95 9.93 36.20
C ASP A 298 10.66 10.29 35.43
N VAL A 299 9.53 9.73 35.85
CA VAL A 299 8.20 9.98 35.24
C VAL A 299 7.86 11.47 35.13
N THR A 300 8.36 12.32 36.04
CA THR A 300 8.15 13.78 36.01
C THR A 300 8.89 14.47 34.86
N GLN A 301 9.88 13.80 34.27
CA GLN A 301 10.67 14.28 33.12
C GLN A 301 10.20 13.66 31.79
N ALA A 302 9.12 12.86 31.81
CA ALA A 302 8.56 12.28 30.61
C ALA A 302 8.04 13.37 29.66
N ARG A 303 8.36 13.23 28.38
CA ARG A 303 7.98 14.17 27.30
C ARG A 303 7.24 13.46 26.16
N GLY A 304 6.69 12.27 26.43
CA GLY A 304 5.93 11.49 25.45
C GLY A 304 6.74 10.48 24.65
N PRO A 305 6.09 9.75 23.72
CA PRO A 305 6.67 8.56 23.10
C PRO A 305 7.80 8.89 22.12
N ILE A 306 7.70 9.95 21.32
CA ILE A 306 8.74 10.30 20.34
C ILE A 306 10.07 10.60 21.05
N TYR A 307 10.02 11.40 22.12
CA TYR A 307 11.18 11.66 22.98
C TYR A 307 11.78 10.37 23.56
N ALA A 308 10.95 9.49 24.12
CA ALA A 308 11.40 8.22 24.68
C ALA A 308 12.02 7.29 23.63
N ARG A 309 11.46 7.25 22.41
CA ARG A 309 12.03 6.50 21.28
C ARG A 309 13.37 7.09 20.84
N ALA A 310 13.51 8.41 20.79
CA ALA A 310 14.76 9.10 20.47
C ALA A 310 15.87 8.85 21.51
N ARG A 311 15.49 8.69 22.78
CA ARG A 311 16.43 8.25 23.83
C ARG A 311 16.81 6.78 23.69
N CYS A 312 15.83 5.93 23.41
CA CYS A 312 16.04 4.50 23.26
C CYS A 312 16.95 4.17 22.07
N GLU A 313 16.78 4.83 20.91
CA GLU A 313 17.61 4.60 19.73
C GLU A 313 19.07 5.05 19.94
N ALA A 314 19.32 6.00 20.85
CA ALA A 314 20.67 6.44 21.20
C ALA A 314 21.49 5.36 21.95
N LEU A 315 20.82 4.33 22.47
CA LEU A 315 21.47 3.16 23.08
C LEU A 315 21.99 2.16 22.03
N MET A 316 21.59 2.32 20.76
CA MET A 316 21.98 1.40 19.68
C MET A 316 23.49 1.49 19.41
N SER A 317 24.15 0.33 19.46
CA SER A 317 25.59 0.12 19.33
C SER A 317 26.00 -0.14 17.87
N ASP A 318 26.47 -1.34 17.54
CA ASP A 318 26.94 -1.82 16.22
C ASP A 318 25.92 -2.71 15.51
N ALA A 319 24.63 -2.56 15.82
CA ALA A 319 23.57 -3.34 15.19
C ALA A 319 23.46 -3.09 13.67
N ASP A 320 23.03 -4.14 12.94
CA ASP A 320 22.77 -4.14 11.51
C ASP A 320 21.33 -3.74 11.20
N TYR A 321 20.40 -4.20 12.05
CA TYR A 321 18.96 -3.93 11.96
C TYR A 321 18.44 -3.25 13.21
N PHE A 322 17.38 -2.46 13.02
CA PHE A 322 16.66 -1.77 14.08
C PHE A 322 15.21 -2.25 14.07
N LEU A 323 14.73 -2.71 15.21
CA LEU A 323 13.34 -3.07 15.46
C LEU A 323 12.76 -2.14 16.52
N GLN A 324 11.73 -1.38 16.17
CA GLN A 324 10.90 -0.63 17.13
C GLN A 324 9.66 -1.44 17.48
N ILE A 325 9.32 -1.53 18.77
CA ILE A 325 8.08 -2.15 19.25
C ILE A 325 7.42 -1.35 20.37
N ASP A 326 6.19 -1.72 20.72
CA ASP A 326 5.55 -1.33 21.97
C ASP A 326 5.99 -2.23 23.14
N CYS A 327 5.97 -1.69 24.35
CA CYS A 327 6.44 -2.35 25.59
C CYS A 327 5.52 -3.47 26.12
N HIS A 328 4.50 -3.84 25.37
CA HIS A 328 3.55 -4.91 25.70
C HIS A 328 3.29 -5.77 24.47
N SER A 329 4.37 -6.37 23.98
CA SER A 329 4.40 -7.17 22.76
C SER A 329 4.75 -8.62 23.07
N ARG A 330 4.31 -9.54 22.21
CA ARG A 330 4.71 -10.96 22.23
C ARG A 330 5.11 -11.39 20.83
N PHE A 331 6.03 -12.34 20.73
CA PHE A 331 6.70 -12.71 19.50
C PHE A 331 6.28 -14.07 19.00
N PHE A 332 6.28 -14.25 17.69
CA PHE A 332 6.18 -15.57 17.09
C PHE A 332 7.55 -16.29 17.19
N PRO A 333 7.59 -17.63 17.30
CA PRO A 333 8.85 -18.37 17.28
C PRO A 333 9.66 -18.07 16.01
N GLY A 334 10.94 -17.75 16.16
CA GLY A 334 11.84 -17.39 15.05
C GLY A 334 11.63 -15.97 14.50
N TRP A 335 11.01 -15.06 15.26
CA TRP A 335 10.67 -13.70 14.79
C TRP A 335 11.85 -12.92 14.17
N ASP A 336 13.06 -13.11 14.67
CA ASP A 336 14.29 -12.45 14.22
C ASP A 336 14.67 -12.90 12.81
N GLU A 337 14.55 -14.19 12.55
CA GLU A 337 14.75 -14.76 11.21
C GLU A 337 13.63 -14.33 10.26
N ILE A 338 12.38 -14.33 10.74
CA ILE A 338 11.22 -13.85 9.96
C ILE A 338 11.46 -12.41 9.52
N LEU A 339 11.81 -11.49 10.43
CA LEU A 339 12.01 -10.08 10.06
C LEU A 339 13.17 -9.87 9.09
N ILE A 340 14.28 -10.60 9.25
CA ILE A 340 15.40 -10.53 8.30
C ILE A 340 14.96 -11.02 6.91
N GLN A 341 14.18 -12.10 6.84
CA GLN A 341 13.68 -12.65 5.57
C GLN A 341 12.68 -11.70 4.91
N GLU A 342 11.72 -11.17 5.66
CA GLU A 342 10.75 -10.20 5.17
C GLU A 342 11.43 -8.91 4.71
N PHE A 343 12.48 -8.48 5.41
CA PHE A 343 13.23 -7.29 5.03
C PHE A 343 14.04 -7.51 3.77
N ALA A 344 14.61 -8.71 3.59
CA ALA A 344 15.24 -9.10 2.35
C ALA A 344 14.24 -9.01 1.19
N LYS A 345 13.06 -9.64 1.31
CA LYS A 345 11.99 -9.55 0.29
C LYS A 345 11.59 -8.10 -0.02
N ALA A 346 11.47 -7.24 1.00
CA ALA A 346 11.14 -5.83 0.77
C ALA A 346 12.28 -5.06 0.09
N SER A 347 13.54 -5.37 0.44
CA SER A 347 14.74 -4.75 -0.15
C SER A 347 14.91 -5.10 -1.64
N GLU A 348 14.32 -6.20 -2.08
CA GLU A 348 14.24 -6.58 -3.50
C GLU A 348 13.32 -5.65 -4.31
N LEU A 349 12.29 -5.09 -3.67
CA LEU A 349 11.37 -4.13 -4.29
C LEU A 349 11.96 -2.72 -4.29
N ASN A 350 12.60 -2.33 -3.18
CA ASN A 350 13.35 -1.09 -3.03
C ASN A 350 14.45 -1.27 -1.97
N ASP A 351 15.72 -1.05 -2.32
CA ASP A 351 16.86 -1.21 -1.39
C ASP A 351 16.72 -0.35 -0.12
N SER A 352 16.02 0.79 -0.23
CA SER A 352 15.59 1.66 0.86
C SER A 352 14.21 1.22 1.40
N ALA A 353 14.14 -0.01 1.91
CA ALA A 353 12.91 -0.56 2.47
C ALA A 353 12.76 -0.27 3.98
N VAL A 354 11.51 -0.20 4.43
CA VAL A 354 11.10 -0.27 5.84
C VAL A 354 9.94 -1.25 5.94
N LEU A 355 9.96 -2.18 6.90
CA LEU A 355 8.79 -2.99 7.23
C LEU A 355 7.99 -2.30 8.33
N SER A 356 6.67 -2.21 8.15
CA SER A 356 5.76 -1.77 9.20
C SER A 356 4.34 -2.25 8.94
N HIS A 357 3.65 -2.65 10.00
CA HIS A 357 2.24 -3.03 9.97
C HIS A 357 1.64 -2.85 11.36
N TYR A 358 0.31 -2.90 11.50
CA TYR A 358 -0.32 -3.07 12.80
C TYR A 358 -0.21 -4.53 13.22
N PRO A 359 0.57 -4.87 14.28
CA PRO A 359 0.59 -6.22 14.81
C PRO A 359 -0.80 -6.68 15.23
N MET A 360 -1.07 -7.98 15.15
CA MET A 360 -2.33 -8.51 15.66
C MET A 360 -2.39 -8.36 17.18
N ASN A 361 -3.60 -8.45 17.75
CA ASN A 361 -3.73 -8.49 19.21
C ASN A 361 -3.16 -9.81 19.75
N ILE A 362 -2.45 -9.77 20.88
CA ILE A 362 -1.87 -10.97 21.54
C ILE A 362 -2.91 -12.08 21.74
N LYS A 363 -4.17 -11.73 22.08
CA LYS A 363 -5.23 -12.74 22.28
C LYS A 363 -5.58 -13.54 21.02
N ASN A 364 -5.20 -13.03 19.84
CA ASN A 364 -5.49 -13.65 18.55
C ASN A 364 -4.35 -14.55 18.05
N MET A 365 -3.19 -14.58 18.71
CA MET A 365 -2.01 -15.34 18.25
C MET A 365 -2.27 -16.85 18.14
N ALA A 366 -3.21 -17.39 18.90
CA ALA A 366 -3.58 -18.80 18.86
C ALA A 366 -4.83 -19.09 17.98
N SER A 367 -5.41 -18.07 17.35
CA SER A 367 -6.65 -18.20 16.58
C SER A 367 -6.36 -18.42 15.10
N SER A 368 -6.70 -19.60 14.58
CA SER A 368 -6.59 -19.92 13.14
C SER A 368 -7.29 -18.89 12.25
N ASP A 369 -8.38 -18.30 12.74
CA ASP A 369 -9.22 -17.36 12.00
C ASP A 369 -8.57 -15.98 11.81
N HIS A 370 -7.48 -15.72 12.53
CA HIS A 370 -6.76 -14.44 12.50
C HIS A 370 -5.34 -14.57 11.94
N LEU A 371 -4.77 -15.78 11.92
CA LEU A 371 -3.39 -16.01 11.50
C LEU A 371 -3.15 -15.79 10.00
N ASP A 372 -4.19 -15.84 9.19
CA ASP A 372 -4.13 -15.55 7.75
C ASP A 372 -4.33 -14.06 7.42
N ARG A 373 -4.43 -13.18 8.43
CA ARG A 373 -4.71 -11.75 8.26
C ARG A 373 -3.74 -10.82 8.97
N ILE A 374 -3.34 -9.76 8.29
CA ILE A 374 -2.40 -8.75 8.79
C ILE A 374 -2.95 -7.33 8.70
N GLY A 375 -2.63 -6.50 9.69
CA GLY A 375 -3.07 -5.11 9.75
C GLY A 375 -2.21 -4.21 8.86
N HIS A 376 -2.72 -3.87 7.68
CA HIS A 376 -2.02 -3.07 6.68
C HIS A 376 -2.39 -1.58 6.78
N VAL A 377 -1.41 -0.67 6.86
CA VAL A 377 -1.63 0.79 6.92
C VAL A 377 -1.87 1.33 5.51
N ASN A 378 -3.13 1.37 5.08
CA ASN A 378 -3.50 1.62 3.68
C ASN A 378 -4.49 2.76 3.47
N ARG A 379 -4.79 3.55 4.51
CA ARG A 379 -5.69 4.70 4.41
C ARG A 379 -5.47 5.71 5.52
N TYR A 380 -6.11 6.86 5.37
CA TYR A 380 -6.26 7.85 6.44
C TYR A 380 -7.71 7.82 6.94
N ARG A 381 -7.88 7.81 8.26
CA ARG A 381 -9.22 7.80 8.89
C ARG A 381 -9.69 9.19 9.29
N TYR A 382 -8.75 10.12 9.45
CA TYR A 382 -9.03 11.45 9.99
C TYR A 382 -8.04 12.45 9.40
N ILE A 383 -8.57 13.49 8.77
CA ILE A 383 -7.82 14.63 8.25
C ILE A 383 -8.60 15.88 8.60
N GLU A 384 -8.21 16.54 9.68
CA GLU A 384 -8.81 17.79 10.14
C GLU A 384 -7.72 18.77 10.57
N ALA A 385 -8.10 20.02 10.81
CA ALA A 385 -7.16 21.10 11.10
C ALA A 385 -6.29 20.84 12.36
N ASP A 386 -6.75 20.01 13.29
CA ASP A 386 -6.10 19.69 14.56
C ASP A 386 -5.30 18.36 14.53
N ALA A 387 -5.55 17.46 13.58
CA ALA A 387 -4.77 16.23 13.43
C ALA A 387 -4.96 15.52 12.08
N ILE A 388 -3.93 14.73 11.72
CA ILE A 388 -4.00 13.71 10.67
C ILE A 388 -3.74 12.34 11.28
N LYS A 389 -4.57 11.34 10.98
CA LYS A 389 -4.43 9.97 11.51
C LYS A 389 -4.48 8.94 10.38
N SER A 390 -3.35 8.26 10.18
CA SER A 390 -3.30 7.03 9.41
C SER A 390 -4.16 5.95 10.06
N HIS A 391 -4.60 5.00 9.24
CA HIS A 391 -5.37 3.85 9.68
C HIS A 391 -5.10 2.66 8.76
N GLY A 392 -5.56 1.48 9.20
CA GLY A 392 -5.36 0.26 8.44
C GLY A 392 -6.63 -0.55 8.24
N SER A 393 -6.48 -1.65 7.51
CA SER A 393 -7.46 -2.73 7.42
C SER A 393 -6.76 -4.05 7.66
N LEU A 394 -7.51 -5.03 8.17
CA LEU A 394 -7.07 -6.43 8.12
C LEU A 394 -7.19 -6.92 6.68
N ILE A 395 -6.06 -7.22 6.06
CA ILE A 395 -5.98 -7.86 4.75
C ILE A 395 -5.55 -9.31 4.93
N LYS A 396 -5.80 -10.18 3.94
CA LYS A 396 -5.16 -11.49 3.89
C LYS A 396 -3.64 -11.29 3.81
N LEU A 397 -2.85 -12.17 4.44
CA LEU A 397 -1.39 -12.13 4.34
C LEU A 397 -1.00 -12.04 2.86
N PRO A 398 -0.26 -10.98 2.46
CA PRO A 398 0.10 -10.80 1.07
C PRO A 398 1.18 -11.81 0.67
N GLU A 399 1.19 -12.24 -0.60
CA GLU A 399 2.21 -13.19 -1.10
C GLU A 399 3.59 -12.54 -1.27
N VAL A 400 3.60 -11.23 -1.55
CA VAL A 400 4.78 -10.36 -1.64
C VAL A 400 4.59 -9.15 -0.71
N PRO A 401 5.66 -8.52 -0.17
CA PRO A 401 5.51 -7.37 0.71
C PRO A 401 4.65 -6.26 0.05
N ALA A 402 3.57 -5.88 0.71
CA ALA A 402 2.59 -4.95 0.15
C ALA A 402 2.93 -3.50 0.51
N THR A 403 2.97 -2.59 -0.47
CA THR A 403 3.26 -1.17 -0.21
C THR A 403 2.29 -0.58 0.81
N SER A 404 2.81 0.15 1.79
CA SER A 404 2.06 0.75 2.91
C SER A 404 2.13 2.27 2.81
N LEU A 405 1.02 2.94 3.13
CA LEU A 405 0.97 4.42 3.12
C LEU A 405 1.75 5.01 4.30
N GLY A 406 1.87 4.27 5.40
CA GLY A 406 2.54 4.77 6.59
C GLY A 406 3.07 3.66 7.49
N ILE A 407 3.58 4.09 8.64
CA ILE A 407 4.11 3.22 9.68
C ILE A 407 3.08 3.03 10.80
N SER A 408 3.24 1.94 11.55
CA SER A 408 2.64 1.71 12.86
C SER A 408 3.67 2.02 13.95
N ALA A 409 3.22 2.68 15.01
CA ALA A 409 4.05 2.89 16.20
C ALA A 409 4.48 1.57 16.85
N ALA A 410 3.62 0.55 16.77
CA ALA A 410 3.81 -0.75 17.42
C ALA A 410 4.84 -1.66 16.73
N MET A 411 5.20 -1.39 15.47
CA MET A 411 6.20 -2.18 14.75
C MET A 411 6.82 -1.39 13.60
N LEU A 412 8.15 -1.24 13.63
CA LEU A 412 8.94 -0.74 12.51
C LEU A 412 10.27 -1.47 12.47
N PHE A 413 10.63 -2.05 11.32
CA PHE A 413 11.90 -2.75 11.10
C PHE A 413 12.63 -2.20 9.87
N MET A 414 13.90 -1.81 10.06
CA MET A 414 14.74 -1.25 8.99
C MET A 414 16.22 -1.48 9.28
N ARG A 415 17.12 -1.11 8.35
CA ARG A 415 18.56 -1.15 8.64
C ARG A 415 18.91 -0.12 9.71
N ALA A 416 19.74 -0.50 10.66
CA ALA A 416 20.19 0.36 11.73
C ALA A 416 20.93 1.61 11.22
N LYS A 417 21.70 1.48 10.13
CA LYS A 417 22.39 2.62 9.49
C LYS A 417 21.39 3.70 9.01
N ASP A 418 20.26 3.27 8.47
CA ASP A 418 19.25 4.16 7.90
C ASP A 418 18.45 4.82 9.04
N ARG A 419 18.18 4.07 10.11
CA ARG A 419 17.61 4.63 11.33
C ARG A 419 18.50 5.71 11.97
N ARG A 420 19.83 5.49 12.03
CA ARG A 420 20.78 6.50 12.52
C ARG A 420 20.82 7.75 11.64
N ARG A 421 20.61 7.59 10.32
CA ARG A 421 20.55 8.71 9.37
C ARG A 421 19.26 9.49 9.50
N PHE A 422 18.14 8.82 9.80
CA PHE A 422 16.82 9.40 9.93
C PHE A 422 16.19 9.19 11.33
N PRO A 423 16.80 9.70 12.42
CA PRO A 423 16.31 9.50 13.79
C PRO A 423 15.01 10.27 14.07
N TYR A 424 14.29 9.96 15.16
CA TYR A 424 13.16 10.81 15.57
C TYR A 424 13.64 12.19 16.02
N ASP A 425 12.78 13.20 15.84
CA ASP A 425 12.99 14.53 16.43
C ASP A 425 12.63 14.51 17.93
N PRO A 426 13.60 14.63 18.85
CA PRO A 426 13.35 14.57 20.29
C PRO A 426 12.63 15.83 20.82
N GLU A 427 12.35 16.83 19.99
CA GLU A 427 11.62 18.05 20.37
C GLU A 427 10.11 17.97 20.07
N LEU A 428 9.62 16.89 19.46
CA LEU A 428 8.19 16.66 19.23
C LEU A 428 7.51 16.11 20.49
N ASP A 429 7.56 16.91 21.55
CA ASP A 429 7.05 16.55 22.87
C ASP A 429 5.56 16.25 22.84
N PHE A 430 5.20 15.11 23.45
CA PHE A 430 3.85 14.56 23.46
C PHE A 430 3.19 14.47 22.09
N GLY A 431 3.99 14.42 21.02
CA GLY A 431 3.54 14.14 19.67
C GLY A 431 2.95 12.73 19.58
N LEU A 432 1.73 12.66 19.05
CA LEU A 432 1.01 11.41 18.80
C LEU A 432 0.51 11.39 17.35
N HIS A 433 0.16 10.21 16.85
CA HIS A 433 -0.47 10.03 15.53
C HIS A 433 0.31 10.71 14.40
N ALA A 434 -0.11 11.91 13.96
CA ALA A 434 0.50 12.64 12.87
C ALA A 434 2.00 12.89 13.10
N ALA A 435 2.38 13.26 14.33
CA ALA A 435 3.77 13.58 14.67
C ALA A 435 4.68 12.35 14.62
N GLU A 436 4.19 11.18 15.04
CA GLU A 436 4.99 9.97 15.14
C GLU A 436 4.94 9.14 13.85
N GLN A 437 3.72 8.92 13.32
CA GLN A 437 3.50 7.97 12.22
C GLN A 437 3.50 8.67 10.86
N VAL A 438 2.72 9.75 10.71
CA VAL A 438 2.54 10.40 9.40
C VAL A 438 3.78 11.18 8.99
N LEU A 439 4.28 12.05 9.88
CA LEU A 439 5.49 12.83 9.62
C LEU A 439 6.69 11.93 9.34
N TYR A 440 6.84 10.84 10.10
CA TYR A 440 7.97 9.94 9.87
C TYR A 440 7.84 9.15 8.57
N ALA A 441 6.63 8.69 8.21
CA ALA A 441 6.38 8.06 6.91
C ALA A 441 6.67 9.01 5.74
N VAL A 442 6.22 10.27 5.84
CA VAL A 442 6.51 11.32 4.86
C VAL A 442 8.02 11.61 4.79
N ARG A 443 8.70 11.65 5.94
CA ARG A 443 10.15 11.86 5.98
C ARG A 443 10.90 10.72 5.31
N LEU A 444 10.52 9.47 5.57
CA LEU A 444 11.07 8.31 4.86
C LEU A 444 10.81 8.41 3.35
N TRP A 445 9.58 8.72 2.94
CA TRP A 445 9.21 8.86 1.54
C TRP A 445 10.09 9.89 0.81
N THR A 446 10.22 11.08 1.38
CA THR A 446 10.97 12.20 0.80
C THR A 446 12.48 11.96 0.73
N HIS A 447 12.97 10.89 1.36
CA HIS A 447 14.35 10.38 1.27
C HIS A 447 14.43 9.02 0.55
N GLY A 448 13.47 8.70 -0.31
CA GLY A 448 13.54 7.54 -1.21
C GLY A 448 13.08 6.20 -0.62
N PHE A 449 12.60 6.16 0.64
CA PHE A 449 12.21 4.91 1.28
C PHE A 449 10.77 4.47 0.99
N ASP A 450 10.58 3.18 0.71
CA ASP A 450 9.25 2.58 0.65
C ASP A 450 8.96 1.79 1.93
N ILE A 451 7.72 1.89 2.40
CA ILE A 451 7.23 1.16 3.58
C ILE A 451 6.41 -0.02 3.10
N PHE A 452 6.64 -1.20 3.66
CA PHE A 452 5.97 -2.43 3.28
C PHE A 452 5.32 -3.12 4.47
N CYS A 453 4.10 -3.60 4.25
CA CYS A 453 3.47 -4.61 5.09
C CYS A 453 4.05 -5.99 4.74
N PRO A 454 4.53 -6.77 5.73
CA PRO A 454 5.16 -8.06 5.46
C PRO A 454 4.13 -9.13 5.06
N THR A 455 4.66 -10.25 4.55
CA THR A 455 3.95 -11.47 4.13
C THR A 455 3.72 -12.45 5.28
N GLN A 456 4.27 -12.19 6.45
CA GLN A 456 4.11 -13.03 7.64
C GLN A 456 4.21 -12.22 8.94
N HIS A 457 3.60 -12.73 10.01
CA HIS A 457 3.69 -12.14 11.34
C HIS A 457 5.02 -12.46 12.03
N ALA A 458 5.64 -11.45 12.64
CA ALA A 458 6.78 -11.62 13.53
C ALA A 458 6.42 -11.37 15.01
N LEU A 459 5.43 -10.50 15.28
CA LEU A 459 4.99 -10.16 16.62
C LEU A 459 3.51 -9.76 16.68
N ALA A 460 3.01 -9.66 17.90
CA ALA A 460 1.68 -9.21 18.30
C ALA A 460 1.79 -8.20 19.46
N THR A 461 0.76 -7.39 19.67
CA THR A 461 0.74 -6.31 20.68
C THR A 461 -0.57 -6.32 21.47
N ASP A 462 -0.53 -6.01 22.76
CA ASP A 462 -1.74 -5.83 23.58
C ASP A 462 -2.35 -4.43 23.40
N TYR A 463 -3.50 -4.36 22.71
CA TYR A 463 -4.22 -3.10 22.50
C TYR A 463 -5.27 -2.79 23.59
N GLU A 464 -5.54 -3.70 24.53
CA GLU A 464 -6.67 -3.60 25.46
C GLU A 464 -6.21 -3.33 26.89
N GLY A 465 -5.16 -4.02 27.38
CA GLY A 465 -4.75 -4.00 28.78
C GLY A 465 -3.74 -2.92 29.18
N SER A 466 -3.07 -2.26 28.23
CA SER A 466 -1.90 -1.41 28.53
C SER A 466 -2.20 -0.18 29.38
N ARG A 467 -3.36 0.44 29.18
CA ARG A 467 -3.75 1.63 29.96
C ARG A 467 -4.10 1.32 31.40
N ASP A 468 -4.58 0.11 31.67
CA ASP A 468 -5.02 -0.30 33.01
C ASP A 468 -3.83 -0.65 33.91
N ARG A 469 -2.68 -0.99 33.32
CA ARG A 469 -1.44 -1.27 34.06
C ARG A 469 -0.75 -0.02 34.61
N ILE A 470 -1.03 1.15 34.05
CA ILE A 470 -0.39 2.41 34.46
C ILE A 470 -1.11 3.01 35.68
N PRO A 471 -0.41 3.31 36.78
CA PRO A 471 -1.03 3.92 37.97
C PRO A 471 -1.67 5.29 37.70
N ASP A 472 -2.81 5.58 38.33
CA ASP A 472 -3.56 6.83 38.11
C ASP A 472 -2.78 8.10 38.51
N GLU A 473 -1.90 8.00 39.50
CA GLU A 473 -0.97 9.08 39.86
C GLU A 473 0.02 9.40 38.75
N VAL A 474 0.53 8.38 38.05
CA VAL A 474 1.44 8.52 36.91
C VAL A 474 0.72 9.13 35.73
N LYS A 475 -0.51 8.68 35.45
CA LYS A 475 -1.38 9.29 34.42
C LYS A 475 -1.59 10.78 34.67
N ARG A 476 -1.80 11.18 35.94
CA ARG A 476 -1.94 12.59 36.32
C ARG A 476 -0.67 13.41 36.08
N ILE A 477 0.52 12.87 36.40
CA ILE A 477 1.80 13.52 36.11
C ILE A 477 1.98 13.72 34.60
N SER A 478 1.76 12.66 33.81
CA SER A 478 1.84 12.72 32.33
C SER A 478 0.88 13.77 31.75
N ASN A 479 -0.37 13.78 32.21
CA ASN A 479 -1.37 14.76 31.76
C ASN A 479 -0.98 16.20 32.10
N ALA A 480 -0.40 16.44 33.28
CA ALA A 480 0.10 17.76 33.65
C ALA A 480 1.22 18.21 32.72
N ASN A 481 2.23 17.34 32.50
CA ASN A 481 3.35 17.62 31.62
C ASN A 481 2.95 17.82 30.15
N ARG A 482 1.85 17.19 29.70
CA ARG A 482 1.34 17.26 28.33
C ARG A 482 0.68 18.61 27.98
N THR A 483 0.29 19.42 28.96
CA THR A 483 -0.55 20.61 28.71
C THR A 483 0.13 21.59 27.74
N GLY A 484 -0.55 21.93 26.63
CA GLY A 484 -0.07 22.87 25.60
C GLY A 484 0.88 22.27 24.55
N TRP A 485 1.46 21.09 24.80
CA TRP A 485 2.35 20.44 23.86
C TRP A 485 1.68 19.88 22.60
N PRO A 486 0.49 19.26 22.64
CA PRO A 486 -0.18 18.80 21.43
C PRO A 486 -0.32 19.89 20.37
N GLU A 487 -0.72 21.10 20.78
CA GLU A 487 -0.89 22.25 19.90
C GLU A 487 0.47 22.74 19.37
N ALA A 488 1.45 22.91 20.26
CA ALA A 488 2.80 23.34 19.88
C ALA A 488 3.44 22.35 18.91
N THR A 489 3.49 21.07 19.26
CA THR A 489 4.05 20.00 18.42
C THR A 489 3.31 19.92 17.08
N TRP A 490 1.98 20.03 17.07
CA TRP A 490 1.22 20.01 15.82
C TRP A 490 1.56 21.19 14.91
N SER A 491 1.81 22.39 15.45
CA SER A 491 2.22 23.54 14.64
C SER A 491 3.51 23.28 13.85
N LYS A 492 4.52 22.68 14.49
CA LYS A 492 5.79 22.27 13.85
C LYS A 492 5.56 21.17 12.82
N VAL A 493 4.74 20.17 13.16
CA VAL A 493 4.42 19.06 12.25
C VAL A 493 3.70 19.55 10.99
N LYS A 494 2.72 20.45 11.12
CA LYS A 494 2.04 21.05 9.96
C LYS A 494 3.03 21.74 9.04
N TYR A 495 3.94 22.55 9.59
CA TYR A 495 4.97 23.21 8.80
C TYR A 495 5.90 22.22 8.08
N LEU A 496 6.37 21.17 8.77
CA LEU A 496 7.20 20.12 8.15
C LEU A 496 6.47 19.33 7.05
N LEU A 497 5.16 19.16 7.19
CA LEU A 497 4.27 18.58 6.18
C LEU A 497 3.85 19.60 5.10
N GLY A 498 4.34 20.84 5.14
CA GLY A 498 3.94 21.88 4.18
C GLY A 498 2.45 22.23 4.23
N LEU A 499 1.78 21.96 5.36
CA LEU A 499 0.36 22.28 5.61
C LEU A 499 0.17 23.68 6.19
N ASP A 500 1.27 24.33 6.57
CA ASP A 500 1.25 25.67 7.13
C ASP A 500 2.56 26.42 6.85
N HIS A 501 2.56 27.72 7.13
CA HIS A 501 3.74 28.57 7.00
C HIS A 501 4.57 28.59 8.28
N ILE A 502 5.84 29.00 8.15
CA ILE A 502 6.79 29.03 9.28
C ILE A 502 6.33 29.98 10.38
N GLU A 503 5.60 31.05 10.04
CA GLU A 503 5.07 32.04 10.98
C GLU A 503 3.98 31.47 11.90
N GLN A 504 3.40 30.31 11.55
CA GLN A 504 2.43 29.60 12.39
C GLN A 504 3.06 28.59 13.36
N VAL A 505 4.38 28.36 13.26
CA VAL A 505 5.08 27.46 14.18
C VAL A 505 5.15 28.10 15.57
N ASP A 506 4.83 27.33 16.59
CA ASP A 506 4.82 27.78 17.98
C ASP A 506 6.20 28.36 18.37
N PRO A 507 6.25 29.53 19.03
CA PRO A 507 7.49 30.18 19.43
C PRO A 507 8.43 29.33 20.28
N VAL A 508 7.93 28.28 20.94
CA VAL A 508 8.77 27.31 21.68
C VAL A 508 9.89 26.71 20.81
N TYR A 509 9.70 26.67 19.49
CA TYR A 509 10.70 26.15 18.54
C TYR A 509 11.57 27.23 17.89
N SER A 510 11.37 28.52 18.16
CA SER A 510 12.04 29.59 17.41
C SER A 510 13.57 29.50 17.41
N ASP A 511 14.16 29.08 18.53
CA ASP A 511 15.61 28.95 18.68
C ASP A 511 16.17 27.64 18.12
N THR A 512 15.35 26.60 17.95
CA THR A 512 15.80 25.25 17.57
C THR A 512 15.32 24.80 16.18
N LEU A 513 14.36 25.51 15.58
CA LEU A 513 13.68 25.09 14.36
C LEU A 513 14.66 24.90 13.19
N GLY A 514 15.63 25.79 13.02
CA GLY A 514 16.62 25.69 11.94
C GLY A 514 17.46 24.41 12.02
N ASP A 515 18.05 24.15 13.17
CA ASP A 515 18.85 22.94 13.42
C ASP A 515 17.99 21.67 13.35
N SER A 516 16.77 21.75 13.89
CA SER A 516 15.80 20.67 13.84
C SER A 516 15.41 20.33 12.40
N MET A 517 15.15 21.32 11.54
CA MET A 517 14.87 21.10 10.13
C MET A 517 16.05 20.49 9.38
N ALA A 518 17.28 20.96 9.64
CA ALA A 518 18.47 20.44 8.98
C ALA A 518 18.70 18.95 9.28
N ARG A 519 18.30 18.49 10.47
CA ARG A 519 18.52 17.11 10.92
C ARG A 519 17.30 16.21 10.75
N PHE A 520 16.10 16.74 11.00
CA PHE A 520 14.84 16.00 11.10
C PHE A 520 13.78 16.42 10.09
N GLY A 521 14.12 17.33 9.18
CA GLY A 521 13.23 17.76 8.10
C GLY A 521 12.97 16.67 7.05
N VAL A 522 12.14 17.04 6.09
CA VAL A 522 11.80 16.25 4.89
C VAL A 522 12.89 16.42 3.82
N GLY A 523 13.05 15.40 2.98
CA GLY A 523 14.02 15.39 1.89
C GLY A 523 13.47 15.93 0.56
N ASP A 524 14.27 15.81 -0.49
CA ASP A 524 13.97 16.27 -1.85
C ASP A 524 14.06 15.15 -2.91
N GLU A 525 14.34 13.90 -2.52
CA GLU A 525 14.40 12.76 -3.46
C GLU A 525 13.02 12.44 -4.07
N ARG A 526 11.96 12.58 -3.27
CA ARG A 526 10.55 12.57 -3.74
C ARG A 526 9.80 13.71 -3.10
N SER A 527 8.89 14.34 -3.85
CA SER A 527 8.14 15.50 -3.35
C SER A 527 7.07 15.10 -2.32
N LEU A 528 6.75 16.03 -1.41
CA LEU A 528 5.61 15.91 -0.51
C LEU A 528 4.30 15.76 -1.30
N ARG A 529 4.14 16.53 -2.40
CA ARG A 529 2.98 16.44 -3.29
C ARG A 529 2.77 15.02 -3.79
N ALA A 530 3.83 14.36 -4.27
CA ALA A 530 3.76 12.99 -4.75
C ALA A 530 3.36 11.99 -3.66
N TYR A 531 3.76 12.22 -2.39
CA TYR A 531 3.26 11.41 -1.28
C TYR A 531 1.76 11.60 -1.07
N TYR A 532 1.25 12.83 -1.15
CA TYR A 532 -0.17 13.11 -0.96
C TYR A 532 -1.05 12.55 -2.07
N ASP A 533 -0.55 12.54 -3.31
CA ASP A 533 -1.19 11.85 -4.43
C ASP A 533 -1.17 10.34 -4.23
N PHE A 534 -0.01 9.78 -3.88
CA PHE A 534 0.14 8.36 -3.57
C PHE A 534 -0.79 7.91 -2.44
N ALA A 535 -0.95 8.72 -1.40
CA ALA A 535 -1.83 8.46 -0.27
C ALA A 535 -3.31 8.75 -0.56
N GLY A 536 -3.64 9.40 -1.69
CA GLY A 536 -5.00 9.79 -2.04
C GLY A 536 -5.61 10.85 -1.10
N ILE A 537 -4.78 11.70 -0.49
CA ILE A 537 -5.23 12.68 0.51
C ILE A 537 -5.10 14.14 0.06
N HIS A 538 -4.58 14.40 -1.14
CA HIS A 538 -4.30 15.75 -1.59
C HIS A 538 -5.51 16.70 -1.54
N ASP A 539 -6.64 16.30 -2.14
CA ASP A 539 -7.83 17.15 -2.22
C ASP A 539 -8.40 17.47 -0.83
N GLU A 540 -8.30 16.52 0.09
CA GLU A 540 -8.72 16.71 1.47
C GLU A 540 -7.79 17.69 2.21
N LEU A 541 -6.46 17.59 2.00
CA LEU A 541 -5.52 18.56 2.55
C LEU A 541 -5.79 19.98 2.04
N LYS A 542 -6.08 20.14 0.74
CA LYS A 542 -6.45 21.43 0.13
C LYS A 542 -7.73 22.02 0.74
N ARG A 543 -8.70 21.17 1.09
CA ARG A 543 -9.94 21.59 1.77
C ARG A 543 -9.70 22.03 3.22
N VAL A 544 -8.83 21.33 3.93
CA VAL A 544 -8.67 21.46 5.39
C VAL A 544 -7.64 22.51 5.79
N PHE A 545 -6.54 22.64 5.03
CA PHE A 545 -5.41 23.46 5.39
C PHE A 545 -5.29 24.69 4.47
N PRO A 546 -5.67 25.90 4.92
CA PRO A 546 -5.71 27.09 4.06
C PRO A 546 -4.31 27.55 3.61
N ASN A 547 -3.27 27.24 4.38
CA ASN A 547 -1.88 27.60 4.12
C ASN A 547 -1.09 26.43 3.49
N TYR A 548 -1.80 25.46 2.92
CA TYR A 548 -1.19 24.30 2.30
C TYR A 548 -0.33 24.71 1.09
N ARG A 549 0.95 24.34 1.12
CA ARG A 549 1.96 24.74 0.13
C ARG A 549 1.61 24.36 -1.31
N TYR A 550 0.80 23.33 -1.49
CA TYR A 550 0.42 22.80 -2.81
C TYR A 550 -1.06 23.03 -3.12
N ALA A 551 -1.70 24.05 -2.52
CA ALA A 551 -3.11 24.35 -2.77
C ALA A 551 -3.37 24.84 -4.21
N GLU A 552 -2.38 25.44 -4.87
CA GLU A 552 -2.43 25.84 -6.27
C GLU A 552 -1.68 24.80 -7.13
N ASP A 553 -2.23 24.46 -8.30
CA ASP A 553 -1.81 23.31 -9.14
C ASP A 553 -0.39 23.43 -9.70
#